data_AF-A0A0M3KIG9-F1
#
_entry.id   AF-A0A0M3KIG9-F1
#
_cell.length_a   1.000
_cell.length_b   1.000
_cell.length_c   1.000
_cell.angle_alpha   90.00
_cell.angle_beta   90.00
_cell.angle_gamma   90.00
#
_symmetry.space_group_name_H-M   'P 1'
#
loop_
_entity.id
_entity.type
_entity.pdbx_description
1 polymer ?
#
loop_
_entity_poly.entity_id
_entity_poly.type
_entity_poly.pdbx_seq_one_letter_code
_entity_poly.pdbx_strand_id
1 'polypeptide(L)'
;MGLVPSVTSNSMALSLPSAVVSSDSRDDIVQWFHYERCTLSEFYPTFAIANLMQMLRDDSLHHLHRQIIQALLTIFSNLGPKSSQYVDKVVPKLIDVTQHVSRPDVRQFFLQQLASLISTIGVSMKPYMGKLFGLVAVRFSFISDT
;
A
#
# COMPACT_ATOMS: atom_id res chain seq x y z
N MET A 1 19.48 -48.10 7.46
CA MET A 1 18.07 -47.84 7.13
C MET A 1 17.54 -46.80 8.11
N GLY A 2 16.94 -45.73 7.61
CA GLY A 2 16.31 -44.70 8.45
C GLY A 2 16.39 -43.28 7.87
N LEU A 3 15.88 -43.08 6.65
CA LEU A 3 15.51 -41.75 6.12
C LEU A 3 14.14 -41.38 6.70
N VAL A 4 14.02 -40.26 7.40
CA VAL A 4 12.73 -39.64 7.76
C VAL A 4 12.88 -38.11 7.68
N PRO A 5 11.92 -37.37 7.10
CA PRO A 5 12.18 -36.24 6.23
C PRO A 5 12.02 -34.85 6.87
N SER A 6 12.53 -33.88 6.12
CA SER A 6 12.34 -32.42 6.27
C SER A 6 10.88 -32.04 6.50
N VAL A 7 10.62 -31.36 7.61
CA VAL A 7 9.43 -30.50 7.79
C VAL A 7 9.84 -29.09 7.43
N THR A 8 9.46 -28.68 6.22
CA THR A 8 9.41 -27.30 5.77
C THR A 8 8.42 -26.52 6.62
N SER A 9 8.92 -25.88 7.69
CA SER A 9 8.18 -24.83 8.38
C SER A 9 8.34 -23.53 7.62
N ASN A 10 7.26 -23.07 6.99
CA ASN A 10 7.11 -21.74 6.44
C ASN A 10 7.10 -20.71 7.58
N SER A 11 8.28 -20.36 8.09
CA SER A 11 8.43 -19.37 9.15
C SER A 11 8.89 -18.05 8.54
N MET A 12 8.00 -17.05 8.58
CA MET A 12 8.34 -15.62 8.55
C MET A 12 9.09 -15.20 9.82
N ALA A 13 10.00 -16.05 10.31
CA ALA A 13 10.78 -15.81 11.51
C ALA A 13 12.23 -15.59 11.09
N LEU A 14 12.77 -14.44 11.50
CA LEU A 14 14.16 -14.15 11.80
C LEU A 14 15.08 -15.39 11.87
N SER A 15 15.51 -15.90 10.73
CA SER A 15 16.62 -16.85 10.67
C SER A 15 17.89 -16.05 10.83
N LEU A 16 18.39 -15.95 12.08
CA LEU A 16 19.79 -15.58 12.32
C LEU A 16 20.67 -16.56 11.52
N PRO A 17 21.55 -16.09 10.62
CA PRO A 17 22.53 -16.95 10.00
C PRO A 17 23.38 -17.55 11.11
N SER A 18 23.49 -18.88 11.13
CA SER A 18 24.49 -19.57 11.94
C SER A 18 25.82 -18.88 11.71
N ALA A 19 26.41 -18.35 12.78
CA ALA A 19 27.67 -17.64 12.75
C ALA A 19 28.76 -18.57 12.21
N VAL A 20 28.89 -18.63 10.89
CA VAL A 20 30.16 -18.95 10.27
C VAL A 20 30.99 -17.72 10.54
N VAL A 21 31.81 -17.80 11.59
CA VAL A 21 32.84 -16.83 11.93
C VAL A 21 33.76 -16.71 10.70
N SER A 22 33.41 -15.83 9.79
CA SER A 22 34.30 -15.27 8.78
C SER A 22 34.90 -14.03 9.43
N SER A 23 36.18 -14.10 9.79
CA SER A 23 36.93 -13.07 10.52
C SER A 23 37.29 -11.87 9.65
N ASP A 24 36.46 -11.49 8.67
CA ASP A 24 36.71 -10.35 7.80
C ASP A 24 35.77 -9.21 8.19
N SER A 25 36.32 -8.17 8.85
CA SER A 25 35.56 -6.97 9.26
C SER A 25 34.85 -6.27 8.10
N ARG A 26 35.20 -6.62 6.85
CA ARG A 26 34.48 -6.21 5.64
C ARG A 26 33.08 -6.83 5.54
N ASP A 27 32.90 -8.09 5.93
CA ASP A 27 31.59 -8.74 5.96
C ASP A 27 30.68 -8.10 7.02
N ASP A 28 31.22 -7.73 8.19
CA ASP A 28 30.47 -7.00 9.22
C ASP A 28 29.99 -5.63 8.70
N ILE A 29 30.86 -4.85 8.05
CA ILE A 29 30.50 -3.53 7.49
C ILE A 29 29.46 -3.68 6.39
N VAL A 30 29.61 -4.67 5.51
CA VAL A 30 28.64 -4.95 4.44
C VAL A 30 27.29 -5.37 5.03
N GLN A 31 27.29 -6.19 6.08
CA GLN A 31 26.07 -6.65 6.75
C GLN A 31 25.33 -5.51 7.47
N TRP A 32 26.05 -4.64 8.18
CA TRP A 32 25.47 -3.44 8.81
C TRP A 32 24.88 -2.49 7.77
N PHE A 33 25.61 -2.25 6.67
CA PHE A 33 25.14 -1.38 5.60
C PHE A 33 23.89 -1.95 4.92
N HIS A 34 23.83 -3.27 4.70
CA HIS A 34 22.62 -3.93 4.20
C HIS A 34 21.47 -3.87 5.20
N TYR A 35 21.73 -4.07 6.49
CA TYR A 35 20.71 -3.97 7.54
C TYR A 35 20.10 -2.57 7.61
N GLU A 36 20.92 -1.53 7.63
CA GLU A 36 20.45 -0.13 7.68
C GLU A 36 19.70 0.25 6.40
N ARG A 37 20.14 -0.22 5.23
CA ARG A 37 19.45 0.05 3.95
C ARG A 37 18.16 -0.72 3.78
N CYS A 38 18.12 -2.00 4.14
CA CYS A 38 16.92 -2.83 4.02
C CYS A 38 15.83 -2.35 4.98
N THR A 39 16.18 -2.10 6.25
CA THR A 39 15.21 -1.66 7.27
C THR A 39 14.59 -0.30 6.93
N LEU A 40 15.40 0.67 6.53
CA LEU A 40 14.92 2.01 6.20
C LEU A 40 14.04 2.02 4.93
N SER A 41 14.43 1.24 3.90
CA SER A 41 13.67 1.18 2.63
C SER A 41 12.25 0.64 2.78
N GLU A 42 11.98 -0.16 3.81
CA GLU A 42 10.67 -0.73 4.10
C GLU A 42 9.91 0.07 5.19
N PHE A 43 10.64 0.78 6.06
CA PHE A 43 10.07 1.60 7.11
C PHE A 43 9.51 2.94 6.60
N TYR A 44 10.24 3.64 5.71
CA TYR A 44 9.82 4.94 5.18
C TYR A 44 8.47 4.90 4.45
N PRO A 45 8.20 3.94 3.54
CA PRO A 45 6.90 3.85 2.89
C PRO A 45 5.77 3.59 3.88
N THR A 46 5.99 2.71 4.85
CA THR A 46 5.01 2.40 5.90
C THR A 46 4.62 3.65 6.68
N PHE A 47 5.62 4.40 7.15
CA PHE A 47 5.41 5.61 7.94
C PHE A 47 4.80 6.74 7.10
N ALA A 48 5.25 6.91 5.85
CA ALA A 48 4.69 7.88 4.92
C ALA A 48 3.22 7.59 4.60
N ILE A 49 2.88 6.33 4.28
CA ILE A 49 1.50 5.90 4.02
C ILE A 49 0.63 6.17 5.25
N ALA A 50 1.08 5.80 6.46
CA ALA A 50 0.30 6.03 7.68
C ALA A 50 -0.03 7.52 7.90
N ASN A 51 0.97 8.40 7.75
CA ASN A 51 0.76 9.84 7.87
C ASN A 51 -0.12 10.42 6.77
N LEU A 52 0.09 10.03 5.51
CA LEU A 52 -0.76 10.45 4.38
C LEU A 52 -2.21 10.03 4.59
N MET A 53 -2.44 8.81 5.06
CA MET A 53 -3.78 8.31 5.38
C MET A 53 -4.42 9.04 6.56
N GLN A 54 -3.64 9.53 7.52
CA GLN A 54 -4.13 10.36 8.62
C GLN A 54 -4.52 11.75 8.12
N MET A 55 -3.67 12.39 7.31
CA MET A 55 -3.96 13.70 6.72
C MET A 55 -5.17 13.67 5.79
N LEU A 56 -5.42 12.56 5.08
CA LEU A 56 -6.61 12.40 4.23
C LEU A 56 -7.93 12.34 5.02
N ARG A 57 -7.89 12.17 6.34
CA ARG A 57 -9.10 12.22 7.18
C ARG A 57 -9.35 13.60 7.77
N ASP A 58 -8.38 14.50 7.67
CA ASP A 58 -8.46 15.81 8.28
C ASP A 58 -9.13 16.77 7.29
N ASP A 59 -10.40 17.09 7.56
CA ASP A 59 -11.18 18.02 6.74
C ASP A 59 -10.52 19.41 6.65
N SER A 60 -9.67 19.80 7.61
CA SER A 60 -8.93 21.08 7.50
C SER A 60 -7.93 21.08 6.33
N LEU A 61 -7.51 19.91 5.88
CA LEU A 61 -6.52 19.71 4.83
C LEU A 61 -7.15 19.44 3.45
N HIS A 62 -8.47 19.60 3.25
CA HIS A 62 -9.16 19.36 1.97
C HIS A 62 -8.44 19.90 0.73
N HIS A 63 -7.86 21.10 0.84
CA HIS A 63 -7.09 21.75 -0.23
C HIS A 63 -5.85 20.93 -0.68
N LEU A 64 -5.27 20.16 0.23
CA LEU A 64 -4.08 19.33 0.04
C LEU A 64 -4.42 17.88 -0.37
N HIS A 65 -5.68 17.43 -0.27
CA HIS A 65 -6.04 16.03 -0.58
C HIS A 65 -5.55 15.58 -1.96
N ARG A 66 -5.60 16.45 -2.97
CA ARG A 66 -5.06 16.15 -4.31
C ARG A 66 -3.57 15.77 -4.26
N GLN A 67 -2.78 16.54 -3.53
CA GLN A 67 -1.34 16.30 -3.39
C GLN A 67 -1.04 15.07 -2.52
N ILE A 68 -1.82 14.85 -1.46
CA ILE A 68 -1.69 13.67 -0.58
C ILE A 68 -1.93 12.38 -1.39
N ILE A 69 -3.00 12.35 -2.19
CA ILE A 69 -3.33 11.17 -3.01
C ILE A 69 -2.29 10.97 -4.11
N GLN A 70 -1.81 12.04 -4.74
CA GLN A 70 -0.73 11.96 -5.73
C GLN A 70 0.53 11.33 -5.10
N ALA A 71 0.94 11.81 -3.92
CA ALA A 71 2.08 11.26 -3.20
C ALA A 71 1.88 9.79 -2.83
N LEU A 72 0.67 9.43 -2.40
CA LEU A 72 0.29 8.05 -2.11
C LEU A 72 0.43 7.17 -3.36
N LEU A 73 -0.11 7.58 -4.50
CA LEU A 73 0.04 6.84 -5.77
C LEU A 73 1.49 6.68 -6.19
N THR A 74 2.32 7.71 -6.04
CA THR A 74 3.75 7.63 -6.34
C THR A 74 4.44 6.59 -5.45
N ILE A 75 4.14 6.56 -4.15
CA ILE A 75 4.68 5.57 -3.22
C ILE A 75 4.24 4.15 -3.64
N PHE A 76 2.94 3.96 -3.94
CA PHE A 76 2.42 2.67 -4.40
C PHE A 76 3.05 2.21 -5.72
N SER A 77 3.31 3.14 -6.64
CA SER A 77 4.00 2.88 -7.90
C SER A 77 5.45 2.45 -7.68
N ASN A 78 6.15 3.10 -6.76
CA ASN A 78 7.54 2.76 -6.41
C ASN A 78 7.66 1.41 -5.66
N LEU A 79 6.63 1.03 -4.89
CA LEU A 79 6.59 -0.25 -4.16
C LEU A 79 6.33 -1.46 -5.08
N GLY A 80 5.64 -1.26 -6.20
CA GLY A 80 5.27 -2.33 -7.15
C GLY A 80 4.55 -3.50 -6.44
N PRO A 81 5.06 -4.74 -6.50
CA PRO A 81 4.40 -5.92 -5.92
C PRO A 81 4.33 -5.89 -4.38
N LYS A 82 5.26 -5.18 -3.71
CA LYS A 82 5.25 -4.99 -2.26
C LYS A 82 4.11 -4.09 -1.78
N SER A 83 3.39 -3.43 -2.69
CA SER A 83 2.25 -2.58 -2.36
C SER A 83 1.04 -3.36 -1.84
N SER A 84 0.92 -4.65 -2.20
CA SER A 84 -0.18 -5.56 -1.85
C SER A 84 -0.51 -5.57 -0.35
N GLN A 85 0.51 -5.54 0.52
CA GLN A 85 0.34 -5.54 1.98
C GLN A 85 -0.34 -4.28 2.55
N TYR A 86 -0.34 -3.17 1.80
CA TYR A 86 -0.95 -1.90 2.22
C TYR A 86 -2.37 -1.71 1.66
N VAL A 87 -2.74 -2.48 0.63
CA VAL A 87 -4.01 -2.38 -0.10
C VAL A 87 -5.19 -2.51 0.85
N ASP A 88 -5.15 -3.52 1.72
CA ASP A 88 -6.24 -3.83 2.64
C ASP A 88 -6.49 -2.73 3.67
N LYS A 89 -5.51 -1.85 3.90
CA LYS A 89 -5.65 -0.71 4.82
C LYS A 89 -6.03 0.58 4.08
N VAL A 90 -5.45 0.79 2.90
CA VAL A 90 -5.53 2.06 2.17
C VAL A 90 -6.81 2.14 1.33
N VAL A 91 -7.16 1.07 0.62
CA VAL A 91 -8.28 1.07 -0.32
C VAL A 91 -9.64 1.27 0.37
N PRO A 92 -9.98 0.56 1.46
CA PRO A 92 -11.27 0.77 2.13
C PRO A 92 -11.46 2.21 2.59
N LYS A 93 -10.38 2.83 3.03
CA LYS A 93 -10.39 4.19 3.54
C LYS A 93 -10.51 5.23 2.43
N LEU A 94 -9.84 5.02 1.30
CA LEU A 94 -10.02 5.86 0.11
C LEU A 94 -11.46 5.79 -0.42
N ILE A 95 -12.06 4.60 -0.42
CA ILE A 95 -13.47 4.40 -0.80
C ILE A 95 -14.39 5.18 0.14
N ASP A 96 -14.18 5.07 1.45
CA ASP A 96 -14.95 5.77 2.50
C ASP A 96 -14.86 7.31 2.34
N VAL A 97 -13.64 7.84 2.19
CA VAL A 97 -13.41 9.27 1.93
C VAL A 97 -14.13 9.70 0.65
N THR A 98 -14.04 8.93 -0.43
CA THR A 98 -14.69 9.27 -1.71
C THR A 98 -16.22 9.27 -1.60
N GLN A 99 -16.79 8.40 -0.77
CA GLN A 99 -18.23 8.36 -0.49
C GLN A 99 -18.71 9.61 0.28
N HIS A 100 -17.90 10.13 1.20
CA HIS A 100 -18.23 11.28 2.03
C HIS A 100 -17.94 12.65 1.38
N VAL A 101 -17.14 12.69 0.31
CA VAL A 101 -16.91 13.92 -0.46
C VAL A 101 -18.22 14.40 -1.10
N SER A 102 -18.74 15.54 -0.65
CA SER A 102 -19.98 16.13 -1.18
C SER A 102 -19.81 16.85 -2.52
N ARG A 103 -18.58 17.28 -2.86
CA ARG A 103 -18.30 18.04 -4.08
C ARG A 103 -18.08 17.12 -5.29
N PRO A 104 -18.84 17.28 -6.39
CA PRO A 104 -18.77 16.38 -7.55
C PRO A 104 -17.41 16.41 -8.26
N ASP A 105 -16.82 17.59 -8.46
CA ASP A 105 -15.53 17.73 -9.16
C ASP A 105 -14.40 17.01 -8.41
N VAL A 106 -14.41 17.16 -7.09
CA VAL A 106 -13.44 16.53 -6.20
C VAL A 106 -13.66 15.02 -6.24
N ARG A 107 -14.91 14.55 -6.08
CA ARG A 107 -15.22 13.11 -6.15
C ARG A 107 -14.77 12.47 -7.47
N GLN A 108 -14.96 13.16 -8.61
CA GLN A 108 -14.49 12.68 -9.92
C GLN A 108 -12.97 12.51 -9.95
N PHE A 109 -12.22 13.49 -9.43
CA PHE A 109 -10.78 13.39 -9.28
C PHE A 109 -10.38 12.18 -8.42
N PHE A 110 -11.04 11.97 -7.27
CA PHE A 110 -10.76 10.81 -6.41
C PHE A 110 -11.04 9.49 -7.11
N LEU A 111 -12.13 9.39 -7.88
CA LEU A 111 -12.43 8.20 -8.69
C LEU A 111 -11.36 7.95 -9.76
N GLN A 112 -10.85 9.01 -10.41
CA GLN A 112 -9.76 8.89 -11.37
C GLN A 112 -8.47 8.41 -10.71
N GLN A 113 -8.14 8.92 -9.52
CA GLN A 113 -6.98 8.46 -8.75
C GLN A 113 -7.14 7.02 -8.29
N LEU A 114 -8.35 6.61 -7.88
CA LEU A 114 -8.67 5.21 -7.60
C LEU A 114 -8.45 4.35 -8.85
N ALA A 115 -8.93 4.77 -10.02
CA ALA A 115 -8.69 4.05 -11.27
C ALA A 115 -7.20 3.88 -11.58
N SER A 116 -6.40 4.93 -11.39
CA SER A 116 -4.95 4.85 -11.55
C SER A 116 -4.31 3.91 -10.51
N LEU A 117 -4.78 3.94 -9.26
CA LEU A 117 -4.34 3.04 -8.21
C LEU A 117 -4.67 1.56 -8.52
N ILE A 118 -5.86 1.28 -9.07
CA ILE A 118 -6.26 -0.06 -9.54
C ILE A 118 -5.28 -0.54 -10.63
N SER A 119 -4.92 0.34 -11.57
CA SER A 119 -3.96 0.01 -12.64
C SER A 119 -2.58 -0.36 -12.09
N THR A 120 -2.09 0.38 -11.09
CA THR A 120 -0.79 0.12 -10.45
C THR A 120 -0.79 -1.15 -9.61
N ILE A 121 -1.86 -1.41 -8.84
CA ILE A 121 -1.94 -2.51 -7.85
C ILE A 121 -2.43 -3.83 -8.50
N GLY A 122 -3.16 -3.73 -9.61
CA GLY A 122 -3.62 -4.85 -10.41
C GLY A 122 -4.48 -5.85 -9.62
N VAL A 123 -3.97 -7.07 -9.46
CA VAL A 123 -4.74 -8.22 -8.95
C VAL A 123 -5.16 -8.10 -7.49
N SER A 124 -4.44 -7.33 -6.67
CA SER A 124 -4.75 -7.18 -5.24
C SER A 124 -6.04 -6.36 -5.01
N MET A 125 -6.56 -5.73 -6.06
CA MET A 125 -7.75 -4.89 -6.01
C MET A 125 -9.06 -5.65 -6.28
N LYS A 126 -8.97 -6.89 -6.79
CA LYS A 126 -10.13 -7.75 -7.10
C LYS A 126 -11.23 -7.78 -6.01
N PRO A 127 -10.93 -7.96 -4.70
CA PRO A 127 -11.96 -8.00 -3.66
C PRO A 127 -12.71 -6.67 -3.47
N TYR A 128 -12.12 -5.55 -3.88
CA TYR A 128 -12.69 -4.21 -3.73
C TYR A 128 -13.48 -3.74 -4.95
N MET A 129 -13.37 -4.45 -6.09
CA MET A 129 -14.04 -4.09 -7.35
C MET A 129 -15.56 -3.92 -7.19
N GLY A 130 -16.23 -4.82 -6.45
CA GLY A 130 -17.67 -4.71 -6.23
C GLY A 130 -18.07 -3.41 -5.54
N LYS A 131 -17.31 -2.98 -4.52
CA LYS A 131 -17.56 -1.70 -3.82
C LYS A 131 -17.31 -0.50 -4.72
N LEU A 132 -16.25 -0.56 -5.54
CA LEU A 132 -15.91 0.49 -6.50
C LEU A 132 -16.98 0.64 -7.59
N PHE A 133 -17.46 -0.48 -8.16
CA PHE A 133 -18.57 -0.47 -9.11
C PHE A 133 -19.86 0.07 -8.48
N GLY A 134 -20.16 -0.28 -7.22
CA GLY A 134 -21.28 0.29 -6.49
C GLY A 134 -21.20 1.82 -6.39
N LEU A 135 -20.02 2.35 -6.07
CA LEU A 135 -19.78 3.79 -5.96
C LEU A 135 -20.01 4.55 -7.27
N VAL A 136 -19.65 3.93 -8.39
CA VAL A 136 -19.87 4.46 -9.74
C VAL A 136 -21.33 4.29 -10.19
N ALA A 137 -21.95 3.15 -9.89
CA ALA A 137 -23.32 2.83 -10.27
C ALA A 137 -24.35 3.77 -9.63
N VAL A 138 -24.17 4.13 -8.35
CA VAL A 138 -24.99 5.14 -7.65
C VAL A 138 -25.03 6.46 -8.43
N ARG A 139 -23.97 6.80 -9.16
CA ARG A 139 -23.93 8.03 -9.97
C ARG A 139 -24.54 7.87 -11.36
N PHE A 140 -24.48 6.68 -11.95
CA PHE A 140 -25.14 6.39 -13.23
C PHE A 140 -26.67 6.32 -13.08
N SER A 141 -27.19 5.76 -11.99
CA SER A 141 -28.64 5.81 -11.72
C SER A 141 -29.13 7.24 -11.53
N PHE A 142 -28.35 8.08 -10.85
CA PHE A 142 -28.67 9.50 -10.66
C PHE A 142 -28.71 10.32 -11.97
N ILE A 143 -28.01 9.88 -13.02
CA ILE A 143 -28.07 10.52 -14.35
C ILE A 143 -29.30 10.09 -15.13
N SER A 144 -29.80 8.88 -14.92
CA SER A 144 -30.92 8.35 -15.70
C SER A 144 -32.29 8.84 -15.22
N ASP A 145 -32.37 9.41 -14.01
CA ASP A 145 -33.60 9.97 -13.40
C ASP A 145 -33.75 11.49 -13.57
N THR A 146 -32.86 12.16 -14.32
CA THR A 146 -32.94 13.61 -14.67
C THR A 146 -33.09 13.79 -16.17
#